data_AF-A0A1I2TL95-F1
#
_entry.id   AF-A0A1I2TL95-F1
#
_cell.length_a   1.000
_cell.length_b   1.000
_cell.length_c   1.000
_cell.angle_alpha   90.00
_cell.angle_beta   90.00
_cell.angle_gamma   90.00
#
_symmetry.space_group_name_H-M   'P 1'
#
loop_
_entity.id
_entity.type
_entity.pdbx_description
1 polymer ?
#
loop_
_entity_poly.entity_id
_entity_poly.type
_entity_poly.pdbx_seq_one_letter_code
_entity_poly.pdbx_strand_id
1 'polypeptide(L)'
;MPFEVYRPRSSRENVVALTKHHIRIGGKLVDKLGGNRVEVAFDREKNRLRIKGVEDGGMMLNKNKIGARGIFRYFDIDNKKGSYAAEYNEKENAVFVDLNQSK
;
A
#
# COMPACT_ATOMS: atom_id res chain seq x y z
N MET A 1 -4.27 41.56 -2.92
CA MET A 1 -5.12 40.35 -3.01
C MET A 1 -4.57 39.33 -2.03
N PRO A 2 -5.33 38.84 -1.06
CA PRO A 2 -4.86 37.78 -0.18
C PRO A 2 -4.89 36.43 -0.93
N PHE A 3 -3.82 35.66 -0.83
CA PHE A 3 -3.71 34.31 -1.39
C PHE A 3 -4.32 33.28 -0.43
N GLU A 4 -5.02 32.28 -0.95
CA GLU A 4 -5.38 31.08 -0.19
C GLU A 4 -4.21 30.09 -0.17
N VAL A 5 -3.76 29.70 1.02
CA VAL A 5 -2.68 28.72 1.20
C VAL A 5 -3.30 27.35 1.43
N TYR A 6 -3.25 26.48 0.42
CA TYR A 6 -3.56 25.07 0.61
C TYR A 6 -2.46 24.42 1.46
N ARG A 7 -2.80 24.09 2.71
CA ARG A 7 -1.99 23.18 3.52
C ARG A 7 -2.56 21.78 3.38
N PRO A 8 -1.87 20.86 2.68
CA PRO A 8 -2.31 19.46 2.68
C PRO A 8 -2.40 18.99 4.13
N ARG A 9 -3.53 18.36 4.48
CA ARG A 9 -3.67 17.66 5.77
C ARG A 9 -2.44 16.77 5.92
N SER A 10 -1.72 16.94 7.03
CA SER A 10 -0.54 16.17 7.40
C SER A 10 -0.68 14.75 6.88
N SER A 11 0.30 14.37 6.05
CA SER A 11 0.41 13.12 5.33
C SER A 11 -0.31 11.99 6.07
N ARG A 12 -1.20 11.30 5.37
CA ARG A 12 -1.76 10.03 5.84
C ARG A 12 -0.62 9.00 5.77
N GLU A 13 0.32 9.10 6.70
CA GLU A 13 1.65 8.47 6.63
C GLU A 13 1.60 6.95 6.63
N ASN A 14 0.61 6.39 7.32
CA ASN A 14 0.37 4.96 7.48
C ASN A 14 -0.89 4.53 6.72
N VAL A 15 -0.97 4.87 5.44
CA VAL A 15 -2.10 4.52 4.57
C VAL A 15 -1.61 3.85 3.29
N VAL A 16 -2.34 2.82 2.88
CA VAL A 16 -2.22 2.21 1.55
C VAL A 16 -3.53 2.44 0.81
N ALA A 17 -3.43 2.96 -0.42
CA ALA A 17 -4.58 3.19 -1.28
C ALA A 17 -4.66 2.14 -2.39
N LEU A 18 -5.79 1.44 -2.46
CA LEU A 18 -6.15 0.53 -3.54
C LEU A 18 -6.96 1.32 -4.58
N THR A 19 -6.38 1.50 -5.77
CA THR A 19 -7.03 2.18 -6.91
C THR A 19 -7.44 1.17 -7.97
N LYS A 20 -8.03 1.60 -9.10
CA LYS A 20 -8.37 0.67 -10.21
C LYS A 20 -7.16 -0.10 -10.76
N HIS A 21 -5.96 0.47 -10.70
CA HIS A 21 -4.78 -0.07 -11.42
C HIS A 21 -3.54 -0.23 -10.57
N HIS A 22 -3.49 0.45 -9.43
CA HIS A 22 -2.30 0.52 -8.60
C HIS A 22 -2.65 0.34 -7.13
N ILE A 23 -1.71 -0.27 -6.40
CA ILE A 23 -1.57 -0.11 -4.96
C ILE A 23 -0.62 1.07 -4.75
N ARG A 24 -1.03 2.08 -3.97
CA ARG A 24 -0.18 3.22 -3.59
C ARG A 24 0.13 3.13 -2.11
N ILE A 25 1.40 3.14 -1.76
CA ILE A 25 1.88 3.02 -0.38
C ILE A 25 2.24 4.41 0.13
N GLY A 26 1.98 4.69 1.41
CA GLY A 26 2.40 5.92 2.08
C GLY A 26 3.92 6.08 2.03
N GLY A 27 4.41 7.32 1.87
CA GLY A 27 5.85 7.60 1.68
C GLY A 27 6.72 6.99 2.79
N LYS A 28 6.38 7.25 4.05
CA LYS A 28 7.12 6.69 5.21
C LYS A 28 7.15 5.16 5.23
N LEU A 29 6.11 4.49 4.74
CA LEU A 29 6.06 3.03 4.66
C LEU A 29 6.98 2.51 3.55
N VAL A 30 7.08 3.23 2.43
CA VAL A 30 8.04 2.92 1.35
C VAL A 30 9.47 3.09 1.84
N ASP A 31 9.75 4.21 2.52
CA ASP A 31 11.09 4.48 3.06
C ASP A 31 11.54 3.37 4.03
N LYS A 32 10.60 2.87 4.85
CA LYS A 32 10.83 1.74 5.76
C LYS A 32 11.07 0.41 5.05
N LEU A 33 10.43 0.16 3.90
CA LEU A 33 10.64 -1.07 3.11
C LEU A 33 12.05 -1.13 2.50
N GLY A 34 12.69 0.03 2.27
CA GLY A 34 14.12 0.13 1.96
C GLY A 34 14.56 -0.44 0.60
N GLY A 35 13.62 -0.68 -0.34
CA GLY A 35 13.93 -1.31 -1.63
C GLY A 35 12.95 -0.93 -2.74
N ASN A 36 13.24 -1.40 -3.96
CA ASN A 36 12.44 -1.14 -5.17
C ASN A 36 11.64 -2.37 -5.65
N ARG A 37 11.66 -3.47 -4.91
CA ARG A 37 10.89 -4.68 -5.21
C ARG A 37 10.11 -5.14 -4.00
N VAL A 38 8.91 -5.64 -4.24
CA VAL A 38 7.99 -6.08 -3.21
C VAL A 38 7.22 -7.33 -3.63
N GLU A 39 7.00 -8.24 -2.69
CA GLU A 39 5.99 -9.29 -2.84
C GLU A 39 4.66 -8.83 -2.23
N VAL A 40 3.55 -9.35 -2.77
CA VAL A 40 2.21 -9.09 -2.23
C VAL A 40 1.53 -10.42 -1.94
N ALA A 41 1.10 -10.59 -0.69
CA ALA A 41 0.32 -11.72 -0.24
C ALA A 41 -1.03 -11.26 0.33
N PHE A 42 -2.01 -12.15 0.33
CA PHE A 42 -3.35 -11.85 0.85
C PHE A 42 -3.83 -12.98 1.76
N ASP A 43 -4.16 -12.62 3.01
CA ASP A 43 -4.83 -13.48 3.97
C ASP A 43 -6.34 -13.32 3.78
N ARG A 44 -6.98 -14.36 3.22
CA ARG A 44 -8.42 -14.37 2.93
C ARG A 44 -9.28 -14.42 4.20
N GLU A 45 -8.81 -15.08 5.25
CA GLU A 45 -9.56 -15.23 6.50
C GLU A 45 -9.62 -13.91 7.26
N LYS A 46 -8.50 -13.18 7.28
CA LYS A 46 -8.40 -11.88 7.98
C LYS A 46 -8.69 -10.69 7.08
N ASN A 47 -8.89 -10.92 5.79
CA ASN A 47 -9.04 -9.89 4.76
C ASN A 47 -7.91 -8.84 4.85
N ARG A 48 -6.66 -9.34 4.93
CA ARG A 48 -5.46 -8.53 5.19
C ARG A 48 -4.45 -8.72 4.06
N LEU A 49 -3.97 -7.61 3.50
CA LEU A 49 -2.94 -7.61 2.47
C LEU A 49 -1.57 -7.39 3.12
N ARG A 50 -0.56 -8.19 2.74
CA ARG A 50 0.83 -8.02 3.15
C ARG A 50 1.66 -7.59 1.96
N ILE A 51 2.39 -6.48 2.10
CA ILE A 51 3.35 -5.97 1.12
C ILE A 51 4.72 -6.04 1.77
N LYS A 52 5.57 -6.95 1.31
CA LYS A 52 6.89 -7.18 1.92
C LYS A 52 8.00 -6.77 0.97
N GLY A 53 9.03 -6.09 1.49
CA GLY A 53 10.22 -5.73 0.75
C GLY A 53 11.06 -6.98 0.45
N VAL A 54 11.50 -7.13 -0.80
CA VAL A 54 12.32 -8.27 -1.23
C VAL A 54 13.50 -7.77 -2.07
N GLU A 55 14.61 -8.50 -2.05
CA GLU A 55 15.82 -8.15 -2.82
C GLU A 55 15.69 -8.57 -4.29
N ASP A 56 15.12 -9.74 -4.54
CA ASP A 56 14.91 -10.29 -5.89
C ASP A 56 13.48 -10.85 -6.08
N GLY A 57 13.05 -10.97 -7.33
CA GLY A 57 11.70 -11.41 -7.68
C GLY A 57 10.62 -10.40 -7.32
N GLY A 58 9.36 -10.85 -7.25
CA GLY A 58 8.24 -9.96 -6.93
C GLY A 58 8.01 -8.82 -7.94
N MET A 59 7.29 -7.81 -7.48
CA MET A 59 6.80 -6.68 -8.28
C MET A 59 7.68 -5.45 -8.11
N MET A 60 7.91 -4.71 -9.20
CA MET A 60 8.62 -3.42 -9.14
C MET A 60 7.77 -2.36 -8.43
N LEU A 61 8.37 -1.72 -7.43
CA LEU A 61 7.86 -0.56 -6.75
C LEU A 61 8.38 0.70 -7.46
N ASN A 62 7.52 1.35 -8.25
CA ASN A 62 7.85 2.60 -8.91
C ASN A 62 7.45 3.78 -8.02
N LYS A 63 8.45 4.42 -7.40
CA LYS A 63 8.26 5.40 -6.32
C LYS A 63 7.51 4.78 -5.16
N ASN A 64 6.20 5.02 -5.08
CA ASN A 64 5.33 4.47 -4.05
C ASN A 64 4.17 3.64 -4.61
N LYS A 65 4.30 3.13 -5.84
CA LYS A 65 3.21 2.47 -6.55
C LYS A 65 3.62 1.12 -7.11
N ILE A 66 2.69 0.17 -7.06
CA ILE A 66 2.81 -1.15 -7.67
C ILE A 66 1.65 -1.32 -8.65
N GLY A 67 1.91 -1.85 -9.85
CA GLY A 67 0.86 -2.25 -10.77
C GLY A 67 0.07 -3.44 -10.20
N ALA A 68 -1.25 -3.30 -10.09
CA ALA A 68 -2.04 -4.20 -9.22
C ALA A 68 -3.25 -4.87 -9.88
N ARG A 69 -3.51 -4.65 -11.18
CA ARG A 69 -4.64 -5.32 -11.88
C ARG A 69 -4.60 -6.85 -11.74
N GLY A 70 -3.43 -7.46 -11.92
CA GLY A 70 -3.25 -8.90 -11.77
C GLY A 70 -3.43 -9.36 -10.32
N ILE A 71 -2.93 -8.59 -9.36
CA ILE A 71 -3.04 -8.85 -7.92
C ILE A 71 -4.52 -8.86 -7.50
N PHE A 72 -5.28 -7.85 -7.91
CA PHE A 72 -6.68 -7.73 -7.54
C PHE A 72 -7.51 -8.88 -8.09
N ARG A 73 -7.30 -9.23 -9.36
CA ARG A 73 -7.99 -10.36 -9.99
C ARG A 73 -7.60 -11.70 -9.37
N TYR A 74 -6.32 -11.90 -9.06
CA TYR A 74 -5.83 -13.14 -8.46
C TYR A 74 -6.36 -13.37 -7.04
N PHE A 75 -6.49 -12.29 -6.26
CA PHE A 75 -7.00 -12.35 -4.89
C PHE A 75 -8.52 -12.12 -4.77
N ASP A 76 -9.21 -11.84 -5.87
CA ASP A 76 -10.64 -11.49 -5.92
C ASP A 76 -11.00 -10.25 -5.06
N ILE A 77 -10.20 -9.19 -5.18
CA ILE A 77 -10.35 -7.94 -4.41
C ILE A 77 -10.52 -6.70 -5.30
N ASP A 78 -10.91 -6.85 -6.57
CA ASP A 78 -11.13 -5.74 -7.51
C ASP A 78 -12.16 -4.69 -7.05
N ASN A 79 -13.06 -5.09 -6.15
CA ASN A 79 -14.08 -4.23 -5.54
C ASN A 79 -13.58 -3.50 -4.26
N LYS A 80 -12.41 -3.83 -3.70
CA LYS A 80 -11.86 -3.25 -2.46
C LYS A 80 -11.09 -1.95 -2.72
N LYS A 81 -11.64 -1.03 -3.51
CA LYS A 81 -11.01 0.28 -3.76
C LYS A 81 -11.19 1.18 -2.55
N GLY A 82 -10.14 1.90 -2.17
CA GLY A 82 -10.21 2.79 -1.00
C GLY A 82 -8.84 3.12 -0.44
N SER A 83 -8.84 3.91 0.64
CA SER A 83 -7.67 4.12 1.48
C SER A 83 -7.83 3.28 2.74
N TYR A 84 -6.79 2.56 3.12
CA TYR A 84 -6.80 1.64 4.24
C TYR A 84 -5.67 1.98 5.19
N ALA A 85 -5.92 1.83 6.49
CA ALA A 85 -4.87 1.93 7.48
C ALA A 85 -3.86 0.79 7.25
N ALA A 86 -2.59 1.10 7.44
CA ALA A 86 -1.52 0.14 7.25
C ALA A 86 -0.45 0.28 8.32
N GLU A 87 0.14 -0.85 8.71
CA GLU A 87 1.14 -0.92 9.77
C GLU A 87 2.40 -1.59 9.23
N TYR A 88 3.56 -1.03 9.57
CA TYR A 88 4.83 -1.64 9.23
C TYR A 88 5.31 -2.53 10.36
N ASN A 89 5.73 -3.74 10.02
CA ASN A 89 6.38 -4.69 10.91
C ASN A 89 7.85 -4.82 10.51
N GLU A 90 8.73 -4.36 11.41
CA GLU A 90 10.19 -4.39 11.24
C GLU A 90 10.75 -5.82 11.14
N LYS A 91 10.22 -6.76 11.91
CA LYS A 91 10.72 -8.16 11.94
C LYS A 91 10.50 -8.87 10.60
N GLU A 92 9.41 -8.55 9.91
CA GLU A 92 9.06 -9.14 8.62
C GLU A 92 9.46 -8.26 7.43
N ASN A 93 9.94 -7.04 7.66
CA ASN A 93 10.08 -5.99 6.64
C ASN A 93 8.82 -5.88 5.76
N ALA A 94 7.65 -5.80 6.40
CA ALA A 94 6.37 -5.89 5.72
C ALA A 94 5.36 -4.83 6.19
N VAL A 95 4.61 -4.29 5.24
CA VAL A 95 3.45 -3.44 5.45
C VAL A 95 2.20 -4.30 5.41
N PHE A 96 1.42 -4.27 6.47
CA PHE A 96 0.15 -4.96 6.58
C PHE A 96 -1.01 -3.99 6.46
N VAL A 97 -1.97 -4.31 5.60
CA VAL A 97 -3.12 -3.47 5.27
C VAL A 97 -4.40 -4.21 5.64
N ASP A 98 -5.21 -3.62 6.53
CA ASP A 98 -6.51 -4.17 6.90
C ASP A 98 -7.58 -3.66 5.92
N LEU A 99 -8.23 -4.57 5.18
CA LEU A 99 -9.25 -4.23 4.20
C LEU A 99 -10.68 -4.22 4.77
N ASN A 100 -10.86 -4.43 6.08
CA ASN A 100 -12.15 -4.39 6.75
C ASN A 100 -12.58 -2.96 7.13
N GLN A 101 -11.63 -2.05 7.32
CA GLN A 101 -11.89 -0.66 7.69
C GLN A 101 -11.31 0.32 6.67
N SER A 102 -12.17 0.88 5.81
CA SER A 102 -11.77 1.98 4.93
C SER A 102 -11.68 3.28 5.72
N LYS A 103 -10.63 4.07 5.46
CA LYS A 103 -10.34 5.35 6.11
C LYS A 103 -10.62 6.55 5.20
#